data_AF-A0A6P1YF74-F1
#
_entry.id   AF-A0A6P1YF74-F1
#
_cell.length_a   1.000
_cell.length_b   1.000
_cell.length_c   1.000
_cell.angle_alpha   90.00
_cell.angle_beta   90.00
_cell.angle_gamma   90.00
#
_symmetry.space_group_name_H-M   'P 1'
#
loop_
_entity.id
_entity.type
_entity.pdbx_description
1 polymer ?
#
loop_
_entity_poly.entity_id
_entity_poly.type
_entity_poly.pdbx_seq_one_letter_code
_entity_poly.pdbx_strand_id
1 'polypeptide(L)' 'MEGIRYSHPNPKRIGQKFLGGDQYKVIKNGETYISKATGTLGKSMRAFTPIYDLENKKQTRFCFGRNSYRER' A
#
# COMPACT_ATOMS: atom_id res chain seq x y z
N MET A 1 -4.51 12.30 -2.91
CA MET A 1 -5.11 10.97 -2.65
C MET A 1 -5.04 10.68 -1.15
N GLU A 2 -6.10 10.19 -0.51
CA GLU A 2 -6.18 10.11 0.97
C GLU A 2 -5.74 8.77 1.59
N GLY A 3 -5.29 7.81 0.78
CA GLY A 3 -4.85 6.51 1.29
C GLY A 3 -5.98 5.62 1.82
N ILE A 4 -7.19 5.78 1.31
CA ILE A 4 -8.36 4.96 1.63
C ILE A 4 -8.25 3.58 0.97
N ARG A 5 -8.61 2.53 1.70
CA ARG A 5 -8.67 1.16 1.18
C ARG A 5 -9.95 0.91 0.41
N TYR A 6 -9.81 0.60 -0.88
CA TYR A 6 -10.92 0.18 -1.73
C TYR A 6 -11.08 -1.35 -1.78
N SER A 7 -10.04 -2.10 -1.40
CA SER A 7 -10.06 -3.55 -1.34
C SER A 7 -9.26 -4.04 -0.14
N HIS A 8 -9.77 -5.05 0.56
CA HIS A 8 -9.08 -5.74 1.64
C HIS A 8 -9.77 -7.10 1.91
N PRO A 9 -9.02 -8.18 2.24
CA PRO A 9 -9.62 -9.50 2.53
C PRO A 9 -10.65 -9.50 3.67
N ASN A 10 -10.47 -8.57 4.63
CA ASN A 10 -11.46 -8.28 5.67
C ASN A 10 -12.33 -7.07 5.22
N PRO A 11 -13.62 -7.26 4.93
CA PRO A 11 -14.52 -6.20 4.44
C PRO A 11 -14.67 -5.03 5.41
N LYS A 12 -14.59 -5.28 6.73
CA LYS A 12 -14.71 -4.23 7.76
C LYS A 12 -13.61 -3.16 7.66
N ARG A 13 -12.51 -3.45 6.94
CA ARG A 13 -11.38 -2.55 6.73
C ARG A 13 -11.47 -1.75 5.43
N ILE A 14 -12.46 -2.02 4.57
CA ILE A 14 -12.71 -1.24 3.35
C ILE A 14 -13.27 0.13 3.78
N GLY A 15 -12.88 1.20 3.09
CA GLY A 15 -13.21 2.58 3.45
C GLY A 15 -12.34 3.19 4.55
N GLN A 16 -11.53 2.39 5.25
CA GLN A 16 -10.59 2.87 6.26
C GLN A 16 -9.24 3.27 5.64
N LYS A 17 -8.52 4.18 6.31
CA LYS A 17 -7.17 4.59 5.91
C LYS A 17 -6.15 3.47 6.14
N PHE A 18 -5.10 3.42 5.31
CA PHE A 18 -3.97 2.54 5.56
C PHE A 18 -3.22 2.91 6.84
N LEU A 19 -3.06 1.93 7.73
CA LEU A 19 -2.22 2.03 8.92
C LEU A 19 -0.80 1.54 8.61
N GLY A 20 0.20 2.27 9.10
CA GLY A 20 1.62 1.94 8.97
C GLY A 20 2.50 3.08 8.47
N GLY A 21 1.94 4.06 7.77
CA GLY A 21 2.69 5.23 7.27
C GLY A 21 3.56 4.93 6.04
N ASP A 22 3.86 3.68 5.74
CA ASP A 22 4.68 3.32 4.58
C ASP A 22 4.13 3.85 3.27
N GLN A 23 2.81 4.01 3.11
CA GLN A 23 2.18 4.41 1.84
C GLN A 23 2.44 5.87 1.42
N TYR A 24 3.06 6.70 2.26
CA TYR A 24 3.20 8.14 1.95
C TYR A 24 4.02 8.39 0.70
N LYS A 25 5.08 7.60 0.44
CA LYS A 25 5.93 7.77 -0.75
C LYS A 25 5.16 7.51 -2.04
N VAL A 26 4.36 6.44 -2.10
CA VAL A 26 3.54 6.16 -3.28
C VAL A 26 2.46 7.22 -3.46
N ILE A 27 1.85 7.72 -2.39
CA ILE A 27 0.78 8.73 -2.46
C ILE A 27 1.29 10.11 -2.89
N LYS A 28 2.44 10.55 -2.37
CA LYS A 28 2.98 11.89 -2.61
C LYS A 28 3.80 11.97 -3.89
N ASN A 29 4.61 10.95 -4.15
CA ASN A 29 5.65 11.02 -5.18
C ASN A 29 5.37 10.09 -6.37
N GLY A 30 4.36 9.21 -6.29
CA GLY A 30 4.13 8.21 -7.33
C GLY A 30 5.27 7.19 -7.45
N GLU A 31 5.98 6.93 -6.36
CA GLU A 31 7.11 6.00 -6.34
C GLU A 31 6.65 4.55 -6.20
N THR A 32 7.29 3.65 -6.96
CA THR A 32 7.20 2.19 -6.74
C THR A 32 8.34 1.74 -5.85
N TYR A 33 8.03 1.04 -4.76
CA TYR A 33 9.04 0.55 -3.82
C TYR A 33 8.56 -0.65 -3.01
N ILE A 34 9.53 -1.32 -2.41
CA ILE A 34 9.34 -2.40 -1.46
C ILE A 34 9.78 -1.90 -0.08
N SER A 35 8.94 -2.10 0.92
CA SER A 35 9.21 -1.81 2.33
C SER A 35 9.25 -3.10 3.13
N LYS A 36 10.27 -3.23 3.98
CA LYS A 36 10.32 -4.27 5.01
C LYS A 36 9.80 -3.67 6.30
N ALA A 37 8.77 -4.29 6.88
CA ALA A 37 8.17 -3.81 8.11
C ALA A 37 7.83 -4.97 9.05
N THR A 38 8.11 -4.75 10.32
CA THR A 38 7.72 -5.64 11.40
C THR A 38 6.36 -5.20 11.93
N GLY A 39 5.32 -5.99 11.66
CA GLY A 39 4.00 -5.78 12.22
C GLY A 39 3.75 -6.64 13.46
N THR A 40 2.53 -6.59 13.99
CA THR A 40 2.10 -7.42 15.13
C THR A 40 2.17 -8.93 14.85
N LEU A 41 2.11 -9.33 13.57
CA LEU A 41 2.23 -10.72 13.12
C LEU A 41 3.66 -11.09 12.68
N GLY A 42 4.66 -10.27 13.00
CA GLY A 42 6.06 -10.49 12.63
C GLY A 42 6.50 -9.73 11.37
N LYS A 43 7.65 -10.15 10.83
CA LYS A 43 8.29 -9.51 9.67
C LYS A 43 7.47 -9.70 8.41
N SER A 44 7.33 -8.63 7.63
CA SER A 44 6.60 -8.64 6.38
C SER A 44 7.27 -7.76 5.33
N MET A 45 7.19 -8.20 4.09
CA MET A 45 7.58 -7.44 2.91
C MET A 45 6.31 -6.86 2.28
N ARG A 46 6.35 -5.56 1.98
CA ARG A 46 5.22 -4.80 1.47
C ARG A 46 5.64 -4.10 0.18
N ALA A 47 4.86 -4.25 -0.89
CA ALA A 47 5.12 -3.60 -2.16
C ALA A 47 4.03 -2.57 -2.45
N PHE A 48 4.44 -1.41 -2.97
CA PHE A 48 3.57 -0.30 -3.34
C PHE A 48 3.87 0.12 -4.77
N THR A 49 2.83 0.29 -5.58
CA THR A 49 2.92 0.72 -6.98
C THR A 49 1.77 1.68 -7.30
N PRO A 50 2.03 2.89 -7.83
CA PRO A 50 0.98 3.82 -8.23
C PRO A 50 0.21 3.30 -9.46
N ILE A 51 -1.03 3.74 -9.59
CA ILE A 51 -1.87 3.53 -10.76
C ILE A 51 -2.24 4.90 -11.30
N TYR A 52 -1.97 5.11 -12.58
CA TYR A 52 -2.24 6.36 -13.28
C TYR A 52 -3.47 6.21 -14.18
N ASP A 53 -4.26 7.27 -14.24
CA ASP A 53 -5.22 7.47 -15.32
C ASP A 53 -4.47 7.76 -16.62
N LEU A 54 -4.77 7.03 -17.69
CA LEU A 54 -4.09 7.14 -18.98
C LEU A 54 -4.45 8.43 -19.72
N GLU A 55 -5.67 8.96 -19.53
CA GLU A 55 -6.13 10.18 -20.19
C GLU A 55 -5.52 11.41 -19.51
N ASN A 56 -5.61 11.44 -18.18
CA ASN A 56 -5.20 12.61 -17.40
C ASN A 56 -3.72 12.56 -16.95
N LYS A 57 -3.02 11.43 -17.16
CA LYS A 57 -1.68 11.13 -16.64
C LYS A 57 -1.51 11.43 -15.14
N LYS A 58 -2.61 11.39 -14.40
CA LYS A 58 -2.65 11.68 -12.96
C LYS A 58 -2.71 10.38 -12.17
N GLN A 59 -1.97 10.33 -11.07
CA GLN A 59 -2.07 9.22 -10.15
C GLN A 59 -3.45 9.22 -9.49
N THR A 60 -4.18 8.13 -9.69
CA THR A 60 -5.53 7.96 -9.12
C THR A 60 -5.55 6.96 -7.99
N ARG A 61 -4.76 5.88 -8.10
CA ARG A 61 -4.73 4.79 -7.12
C ARG A 61 -3.31 4.28 -6.86
N PHE A 62 -3.21 3.29 -5.98
CA PHE A 62 -2.01 2.46 -5.84
C PHE A 62 -2.42 1.03 -5.49
N CYS A 63 -1.62 0.07 -5.92
CA CYS A 63 -1.71 -1.33 -5.51
C CYS A 63 -0.82 -1.58 -4.29
N PHE A 64 -1.30 -2.43 -3.39
CA PHE A 64 -0.61 -2.84 -2.18
C PHE A 64 -0.54 -4.36 -2.10
N GLY A 65 0.68 -4.90 -2.02
CA GLY A 65 0.93 -6.31 -1.75
C GLY A 65 1.64 -6.50 -0.42
N ARG A 66 1.27 -7.54 0.33
CA ARG A 66 1.97 -7.93 1.56
C ARG A 66 2.29 -9.42 1.52
N ASN A 67 3.55 -9.76 1.77
CA ASN A 67 3.98 -11.13 2.01
C ASN A 67 4.66 -11.22 3.38
N SER A 68 4.25 -12.18 4.22
CA SER A 68 4.86 -12.39 5.54
C SER A 68 6.00 -13.40 5.40
N TYR A 69 7.12 -13.17 6.06
CA TYR A 69 8.28 -14.08 6.01
C TYR A 69 8.87 -14.30 7.40
N ARG A 70 9.47 -15.49 7.60
CA ARG A 70 10.36 -15.75 8.74
C ARG A 70 11.80 -15.61 8.25
N GLU A 71 12.65 -14.93 9.02
CA GLU A 71 14.08 -15.04 8.82
C GLU A 71 14.51 -16.45 9.24
N ARG A 72 15.33 -17.09 8.39
CA ARG A 72 15.90 -18.40 8.68
C ARG A 72 17.00 -18.28 9.71
#